data_AF-A0A4Q4BRA9-F1
#
_entry.id   AF-A0A4Q4BRA9-F1
#
_cell.length_a   1.000
_cell.length_b   1.000
_cell.length_c   1.000
_cell.angle_alpha   90.00
_cell.angle_beta   90.00
_cell.angle_gamma   90.00
#
_symmetry.space_group_name_H-M   'P 1'
#
loop_
_entity.id
_entity.type
_entity.pdbx_description
1 polymer ?
#
loop_
_entity_poly.entity_id
_entity_poly.type
_entity_poly.pdbx_seq_one_letter_code
_entity_poly.pdbx_strand_id
1 'polypeptide(L)'
;MSDTDGKKPLGLGGAPRSGQVKQSFSHGRTKSVVVETKRKRVVVPTAAPKPGTPGAGQSAAPTNYGDPSKRPAGISDAEMERRLTALRAAKAREAEDTARRAEEDRVREEDRALRRAEIETKEREDRERTEALRLKVEEEERAAKAEAAAKVAAAEARKADVLGTRARSTTPPPAAAKPAERAAPGTPASAEDARGPASAKPGLPTPRKTDREKDDRADRGAKRGTGDEGRRSGKLTLSDAISDEGGRQRSMAAIKRKQEKARQKALG
;
A
#
# COMPACT_ATOMS: atom_id res chain seq x y z
N MET A 1 8.44 25.32 61.59
CA MET A 1 9.80 25.45 61.05
C MET A 1 9.73 26.54 60.00
N SER A 2 10.51 27.61 60.18
CA SER A 2 10.33 28.90 59.52
C SER A 2 11.01 28.94 58.15
N ASP A 3 10.27 29.21 57.08
CA ASP A 3 10.76 29.42 55.71
C ASP A 3 11.29 30.86 55.52
N THR A 4 12.34 31.22 56.26
CA THR A 4 12.94 32.57 56.16
C THR A 4 14.46 32.54 56.04
N ASP A 5 15.01 31.53 55.37
CA ASP A 5 16.41 31.58 54.93
C ASP A 5 16.52 32.37 53.63
N GLY A 6 17.18 33.53 53.68
CA GLY A 6 17.44 34.45 52.56
C GLY A 6 18.34 33.89 51.44
N LYS A 7 18.35 32.57 51.23
CA LYS A 7 18.99 31.92 50.09
C LYS A 7 17.93 31.71 49.02
N LYS A 8 18.21 32.14 47.78
CA LYS A 8 17.32 31.84 46.64
C LYS A 8 17.03 30.33 46.67
N PRO A 9 15.77 29.90 46.81
CA PRO A 9 15.46 28.49 46.64
C PRO A 9 15.95 28.10 45.25
N LEU A 10 16.55 26.92 45.11
CA LEU A 10 16.85 26.29 43.84
C LEU A 10 15.51 26.00 43.13
N GLY A 11 14.80 27.04 42.71
CA GLY A 11 13.67 26.93 41.83
C GLY A 11 14.18 26.33 40.55
N LEU A 12 13.51 25.30 40.04
CA LEU A 12 13.68 24.81 38.68
C LEU A 12 13.66 26.02 37.74
N GLY A 13 14.86 26.45 37.35
CA GLY A 13 15.08 27.66 36.58
C GLY A 13 14.39 27.53 35.24
N GLY A 14 13.35 28.32 35.05
CA GLY A 14 12.54 28.36 33.85
C GLY A 14 11.36 27.41 33.96
N ALA A 15 10.16 27.99 33.99
CA ALA A 15 8.96 27.25 33.63
C ALA A 15 9.28 26.48 32.33
N PRO A 16 9.07 25.15 32.26
CA PRO A 16 9.19 24.45 30.99
C PRO A 16 8.32 25.21 30.00
N ARG A 17 8.77 25.39 28.75
CA ARG A 17 7.94 25.95 27.67
C ARG A 17 6.66 25.11 27.60
N SER A 18 5.67 25.51 28.39
CA SER A 18 4.56 24.65 28.80
C SER A 18 3.60 24.65 27.63
N GLY A 19 3.73 23.61 26.82
CA GLY A 19 3.09 23.56 25.51
C GLY A 19 4.07 23.47 24.35
N GLN A 20 5.37 23.20 24.52
CA GLN A 20 6.21 22.76 23.40
C GLN A 20 6.93 21.45 23.75
N VAL A 21 6.53 20.36 23.10
CA VAL A 21 7.11 19.02 23.28
C VAL A 21 8.06 18.74 22.13
N LYS A 22 9.30 18.31 22.44
CA LYS A 22 10.24 17.87 21.42
C LYS A 22 9.90 16.42 21.04
N GLN A 23 9.24 16.24 19.91
CA GLN A 23 8.91 14.94 19.35
C GLN A 23 10.13 14.42 18.59
N SER A 24 10.68 13.28 19.04
CA SER A 24 11.69 12.51 18.32
C SER A 24 11.00 11.41 17.53
N PHE A 25 11.19 11.41 16.21
CA PHE A 25 10.78 10.32 15.33
C PHE A 25 11.94 9.33 15.16
N SER A 26 11.62 8.06 14.90
CA SER A 26 12.63 7.09 14.45
C SER A 26 13.31 7.62 13.18
N HIS A 27 14.60 7.33 13.00
CA HIS A 27 15.49 7.93 11.97
C HIS A 27 16.06 9.32 12.30
N GLY A 28 16.11 9.71 13.58
CA GLY A 28 16.89 10.89 14.02
C GLY A 28 16.25 12.25 13.70
N ARG A 29 15.00 12.26 13.23
CA ARG A 29 14.26 13.51 12.99
C ARG A 29 13.64 13.98 14.29
N THR A 30 13.91 15.22 14.70
CA THR A 30 13.26 15.83 15.86
C THR A 30 12.54 17.10 15.46
N LYS A 31 11.28 17.26 15.88
CA LYS A 31 10.48 18.46 15.64
C LYS A 31 9.89 18.94 16.97
N SER A 32 9.94 20.26 17.20
CA SER A 32 9.27 20.87 18.33
C SER A 32 7.81 21.14 17.96
N VAL A 33 6.89 20.46 18.65
CA VAL A 33 5.44 20.56 18.43
C VAL A 33 4.85 21.37 19.56
N VAL A 34 4.03 22.37 19.22
CA VAL A 34 3.30 23.17 20.22
C VAL A 34 2.01 22.44 20.59
N VAL A 35 1.83 22.12 21.86
CA VAL A 35 0.60 21.54 22.44
C VAL A 35 -0.25 22.69 22.96
N GLU A 36 -1.25 23.08 22.18
CA GLU A 36 -2.27 24.03 22.60
C GLU A 36 -3.22 23.35 23.59
N THR A 37 -2.95 23.49 24.89
CA THR A 37 -3.92 23.08 25.91
C THR A 37 -5.04 24.12 25.96
N LYS A 38 -6.22 23.74 25.46
CA LYS A 38 -7.43 24.56 25.48
C LYS A 38 -7.88 24.78 26.93
N ARG A 39 -7.37 25.83 27.59
CA ARG A 39 -7.90 26.28 28.87
C ARG A 39 -9.21 27.04 28.64
N LYS A 40 -10.29 26.58 29.27
CA LYS A 40 -11.56 27.29 29.31
C LYS A 40 -11.36 28.60 30.08
N ARG A 41 -11.24 29.73 29.38
CA ARG A 41 -11.35 31.04 30.04
C ARG A 41 -12.79 31.22 30.50
N VAL A 42 -13.00 31.31 31.81
CA VAL A 42 -14.26 31.78 32.39
C VAL A 42 -14.30 33.28 32.14
N VAL A 43 -15.12 33.71 31.18
CA VAL A 43 -15.40 35.12 30.91
C VAL A 43 -16.39 35.58 31.99
N VAL A 44 -15.92 36.40 32.92
CA VAL A 44 -16.81 37.26 33.72
C VAL A 44 -17.25 38.38 32.78
N PRO A 45 -18.54 38.54 32.47
CA PRO A 45 -19.01 39.63 31.63
C PRO A 45 -18.85 40.94 32.39
N THR A 46 -17.76 41.66 32.14
CA THR A 46 -17.71 43.09 32.40
C THR A 46 -18.42 43.81 31.26
N ALA A 47 -19.12 44.88 31.61
CA ALA A 47 -20.14 45.55 30.80
C ALA A 47 -19.75 45.78 29.32
N ALA A 48 -20.73 45.53 28.44
CA ALA A 48 -20.67 45.64 27.00
C ALA A 48 -20.24 47.04 26.49
N PRO A 49 -19.46 47.15 25.41
CA PRO A 49 -19.40 48.37 24.61
C PRO A 49 -20.63 48.41 23.68
N LYS A 50 -21.30 49.57 23.67
CA LYS A 50 -22.48 49.87 22.83
C LYS A 50 -22.14 49.72 21.33
N PRO A 51 -23.04 49.14 20.51
CA PRO A 51 -22.86 49.10 19.06
C PRO A 51 -23.15 50.49 18.45
N GLY A 52 -22.17 51.03 17.72
CA GLY A 52 -22.35 52.19 16.87
C GLY A 52 -23.11 51.82 15.58
N THR A 53 -24.02 52.70 15.17
CA THR A 53 -24.86 52.65 13.98
C THR A 53 -24.04 52.44 12.69
N PRO A 54 -24.45 51.56 11.75
CA PRO A 54 -23.83 51.48 10.44
C PRO A 54 -24.28 52.69 9.61
N GLY A 55 -23.38 53.65 9.42
CA GLY A 55 -23.60 54.75 8.47
C GLY A 55 -23.67 54.21 7.06
N ALA A 56 -24.87 54.25 6.47
CA ALA A 56 -25.06 54.20 5.03
C ALA A 56 -24.43 55.47 4.44
N GLY A 57 -23.37 55.28 3.67
CA GLY A 57 -22.67 56.34 2.97
C GLY A 57 -21.82 55.72 1.89
N GLN A 58 -22.43 55.39 0.74
CA GLN A 58 -21.70 55.30 -0.50
C GLN A 58 -21.28 56.72 -0.87
N SER A 59 -20.20 57.19 -0.26
CA SER A 59 -19.52 58.40 -0.69
C SER A 59 -18.87 58.08 -2.02
N ALA A 60 -19.38 58.69 -3.10
CA ALA A 60 -18.61 58.86 -4.32
C ALA A 60 -17.21 59.33 -3.92
N ALA A 61 -16.18 58.62 -4.39
CA ALA A 61 -14.81 58.95 -4.08
C ALA A 61 -14.58 60.44 -4.42
N PRO A 62 -13.99 61.25 -3.52
CA PRO A 62 -13.67 62.62 -3.86
C PRO A 62 -12.67 62.58 -5.02
N THR A 63 -13.11 63.05 -6.19
CA THR A 63 -12.25 63.19 -7.39
C THR A 63 -11.16 64.25 -7.20
N ASN A 64 -11.23 65.00 -6.09
CA ASN A 64 -10.24 65.97 -5.69
C ASN A 64 -9.54 65.46 -4.43
N TYR A 65 -8.38 64.85 -4.59
CA TYR A 65 -7.59 64.32 -3.48
C TYR A 65 -6.82 65.44 -2.70
N GLY A 66 -7.28 66.70 -2.77
CA GLY A 66 -6.70 67.85 -2.06
C GLY A 66 -5.49 68.50 -2.74
N ASP A 67 -4.91 69.53 -2.11
CA ASP A 67 -3.77 70.29 -2.64
C ASP A 67 -2.56 69.35 -2.94
N PRO A 68 -2.05 69.32 -4.20
CA PRO A 68 -0.97 68.43 -4.61
C PRO A 68 0.32 68.61 -3.79
N SER A 69 0.52 69.80 -3.21
CA SER A 69 1.71 70.11 -2.39
C SER A 69 1.73 69.40 -1.03
N LYS A 70 0.58 68.87 -0.56
CA LYS A 70 0.44 68.23 0.75
C LYS A 70 0.51 66.71 0.69
N ARG A 71 0.85 66.13 -0.47
CA ARG A 71 0.80 64.68 -0.68
C ARG A 71 2.14 64.02 -0.49
N PRO A 72 2.15 62.81 0.11
CA PRO A 72 3.38 62.04 0.21
C PRO A 72 3.89 61.77 -1.22
N ALA A 73 5.11 62.25 -1.49
CA ALA A 73 5.87 62.11 -2.74
C ALA A 73 5.49 63.01 -3.94
N GLY A 74 4.66 64.06 -3.78
CA GLY A 74 4.46 65.08 -4.83
C GLY A 74 3.83 64.55 -6.14
N ILE A 75 3.06 63.47 -6.04
CA ILE A 75 2.44 62.77 -7.17
C ILE A 75 1.19 63.53 -7.63
N SER A 76 1.00 63.67 -8.95
CA SER A 76 -0.19 64.29 -9.54
C SER A 76 -1.46 63.47 -9.31
N ASP A 77 -2.64 64.10 -9.35
CA ASP A 77 -3.94 63.43 -9.19
C ASP A 77 -4.14 62.26 -10.18
N ALA A 78 -3.83 62.51 -11.45
CA ALA A 78 -3.93 61.50 -12.50
C ALA A 78 -3.01 60.29 -12.26
N GLU A 79 -1.82 60.51 -11.70
CA GLU A 79 -0.92 59.42 -11.35
C GLU A 79 -1.39 58.63 -10.13
N MET A 80 -1.92 59.30 -9.11
CA MET A 80 -2.49 58.63 -7.94
C MET A 80 -3.68 57.74 -8.31
N GLU A 81 -4.56 58.22 -9.20
CA GLU A 81 -5.66 57.43 -9.75
C GLU A 81 -5.18 56.22 -10.55
N ARG A 82 -4.14 56.38 -11.38
CA ARG A 82 -3.52 55.26 -12.10
C ARG A 82 -2.90 54.23 -11.15
N ARG A 83 -2.28 54.67 -10.05
CA ARG A 83 -1.76 53.75 -9.01
C ARG A 83 -2.89 53.01 -8.31
N LEU A 84 -3.96 53.70 -7.92
CA LEU A 84 -5.11 53.07 -7.25
C LEU A 84 -5.84 52.09 -8.16
N THR A 85 -6.02 52.42 -9.44
CA THR A 85 -6.61 51.51 -10.44
C THR A 85 -5.72 50.30 -10.69
N ALA A 86 -4.40 50.48 -10.80
CA ALA A 86 -3.44 49.38 -10.90
C ALA A 86 -3.48 48.46 -9.66
N LEU A 87 -3.56 49.03 -8.45
CA LEU A 87 -3.67 48.24 -7.21
C LEU A 87 -5.00 47.48 -7.11
N ARG A 88 -6.11 48.09 -7.54
CA ARG A 88 -7.41 47.41 -7.61
C ARG A 88 -7.37 46.26 -8.62
N ALA A 89 -6.79 46.48 -9.80
CA ALA A 89 -6.62 45.45 -10.81
C ALA A 89 -5.70 44.30 -10.34
N ALA A 90 -4.61 44.63 -9.64
CA ALA A 90 -3.71 43.64 -9.06
C ALA A 90 -4.41 42.78 -8.00
N LYS A 91 -5.20 43.40 -7.10
CA LYS A 91 -6.00 42.69 -6.10
C LYS A 91 -7.09 41.81 -6.72
N ALA A 92 -7.72 42.26 -7.81
CA ALA A 92 -8.69 41.46 -8.53
C ALA A 92 -8.04 40.20 -9.13
N ARG A 93 -6.88 40.34 -9.78
CA ARG A 93 -6.10 39.20 -10.30
C ARG A 93 -5.64 38.26 -9.20
N GLU A 94 -5.20 38.79 -8.06
CA GLU A 94 -4.83 37.97 -6.90
C GLU A 94 -6.03 37.17 -6.39
N ALA A 95 -7.21 37.79 -6.27
CA ALA A 95 -8.43 37.09 -5.88
C ALA A 95 -8.81 35.99 -6.88
N GLU A 96 -8.77 36.27 -8.18
CA GLU A 96 -9.03 35.28 -9.24
C GLU A 96 -8.02 34.12 -9.20
N ASP A 97 -6.72 34.40 -9.05
CA ASP A 97 -5.69 33.38 -8.94
C ASP A 97 -5.84 32.53 -7.67
N THR A 98 -6.24 33.13 -6.55
CA THR A 98 -6.52 32.37 -5.32
C THR A 98 -7.75 31.48 -5.45
N ALA A 99 -8.82 31.97 -6.09
CA ALA A 99 -10.02 31.18 -6.37
C ALA A 99 -9.69 30.01 -7.30
N ARG A 100 -8.93 30.26 -8.38
CA ARG A 100 -8.49 29.20 -9.30
C ARG A 100 -7.65 28.14 -8.61
N ARG A 101 -6.68 28.52 -7.77
CA ARG A 101 -5.88 27.53 -7.00
C ARG A 101 -6.75 26.72 -6.05
N ALA A 102 -7.71 27.36 -5.37
CA ALA A 102 -8.63 26.67 -4.46
C ALA A 102 -9.55 25.69 -5.21
N GLU A 103 -10.03 26.05 -6.40
CA GLU A 103 -10.82 25.16 -7.26
C GLU A 103 -9.98 23.98 -7.77
N GLU A 104 -8.76 24.22 -8.25
CA GLU A 104 -7.86 23.15 -8.67
C GLU A 104 -7.51 22.20 -7.51
N ASP A 105 -7.33 22.71 -6.29
CA ASP A 105 -7.11 21.90 -5.10
C ASP A 105 -8.35 21.08 -4.72
N ARG A 106 -9.55 21.67 -4.80
CA ARG A 106 -10.81 20.95 -4.61
C ARG A 106 -10.98 19.82 -5.62
N VAL A 107 -10.72 20.07 -6.90
CA VAL A 107 -10.79 19.03 -7.95
C VAL A 107 -9.79 17.90 -7.69
N ARG A 108 -8.57 18.22 -7.26
CA ARG A 108 -7.58 17.20 -6.87
C ARG A 108 -8.02 16.40 -5.64
N GLU A 109 -8.69 17.03 -4.69
CA GLU A 109 -9.24 16.36 -3.51
C GLU A 109 -10.42 15.46 -3.86
N GLU A 110 -11.33 15.93 -4.71
CA GLU A 110 -12.46 15.17 -5.23
C GLU A 110 -12.00 13.94 -6.02
N ASP A 111 -11.02 14.07 -6.93
CA ASP A 111 -10.45 12.92 -7.66
C ASP A 111 -9.80 11.90 -6.69
N ARG A 112 -9.07 12.37 -5.67
CA ARG A 112 -8.54 11.47 -4.62
C ARG A 112 -9.65 10.80 -3.82
N ALA A 113 -10.73 11.50 -3.53
CA ALA A 113 -11.87 10.95 -2.81
C ALA A 113 -12.63 9.92 -3.64
N LEU A 114 -12.86 10.19 -4.92
CA LEU A 114 -13.48 9.26 -5.86
C LEU A 114 -12.66 7.97 -6.00
N ARG A 115 -11.33 8.08 -6.14
CA ARG A 115 -10.45 6.89 -6.18
C ARG A 115 -10.54 6.07 -4.91
N ARG A 116 -10.62 6.70 -3.73
CA ARG A 116 -10.78 5.99 -2.45
C ARG A 116 -12.15 5.31 -2.36
N ALA A 117 -13.21 6.00 -2.77
CA ALA A 117 -14.56 5.44 -2.78
C ALA A 117 -14.65 4.23 -3.74
N GLU A 118 -14.07 4.33 -4.93
CA GLU A 118 -14.04 3.23 -5.91
C GLU A 118 -13.25 2.01 -5.39
N ILE A 119 -12.13 2.24 -4.70
CA ILE A 119 -11.37 1.17 -4.05
C ILE A 119 -12.20 0.54 -2.94
N GLU A 120 -12.86 1.34 -2.11
CA GLU A 120 -13.68 0.82 -1.01
C GLU A 120 -14.88 0.02 -1.52
N THR A 121 -15.55 0.45 -2.59
CA THR A 121 -16.64 -0.33 -3.19
C THR A 121 -16.13 -1.64 -3.76
N LYS A 122 -15.00 -1.62 -4.47
CA LYS A 122 -14.37 -2.85 -4.99
C LYS A 122 -13.94 -3.78 -3.86
N GLU A 123 -13.37 -3.26 -2.78
CA GLU A 123 -12.98 -4.06 -1.63
C GLU A 123 -14.20 -4.67 -0.91
N ARG A 124 -15.32 -3.94 -0.82
CA ARG A 124 -16.56 -4.49 -0.25
C ARG A 124 -17.12 -5.61 -1.12
N GLU A 125 -17.21 -5.41 -2.43
CA GLU A 125 -17.64 -6.44 -3.38
C GLU A 125 -16.72 -7.68 -3.34
N ASP A 126 -15.41 -7.48 -3.27
CA ASP A 126 -14.45 -8.58 -3.19
C ASP A 126 -14.56 -9.31 -1.85
N ARG A 127 -14.77 -8.60 -0.74
CA ARG A 127 -15.04 -9.23 0.57
C ARG A 127 -16.31 -10.07 0.53
N GLU A 128 -17.42 -9.52 0.04
CA GLU A 128 -18.68 -10.24 -0.12
C GLU A 128 -18.54 -11.48 -1.01
N ARG A 129 -17.77 -11.39 -2.12
CA ARG A 129 -17.46 -12.55 -2.97
C ARG A 129 -16.65 -13.60 -2.24
N THR A 130 -15.63 -13.19 -1.48
CA THR A 130 -14.80 -14.14 -0.72
C THR A 130 -15.57 -14.80 0.42
N GLU A 131 -16.45 -14.07 1.10
CA GLU A 131 -17.31 -14.61 2.14
C GLU A 131 -18.36 -15.56 1.56
N ALA A 132 -18.97 -15.22 0.42
CA ALA A 132 -19.88 -16.11 -0.28
C ALA A 132 -19.18 -17.40 -0.77
N LEU A 133 -17.94 -17.31 -1.23
CA LEU A 133 -17.16 -18.50 -1.59
C LEU A 133 -16.78 -19.34 -0.37
N ARG A 134 -16.40 -18.71 0.76
CA ARG A 134 -16.14 -19.43 2.00
C ARG A 134 -17.37 -20.15 2.53
N LEU A 135 -18.54 -19.49 2.52
CA LEU A 135 -19.79 -20.11 2.95
C LEU A 135 -20.15 -21.32 2.09
N LYS A 136 -19.98 -21.22 0.75
CA LYS A 136 -20.18 -22.36 -0.15
C LYS A 136 -19.24 -23.53 0.15
N VAL A 137 -17.96 -23.24 0.38
CA VAL A 137 -16.97 -24.28 0.74
C VAL A 137 -17.31 -24.90 2.11
N GLU A 138 -17.72 -24.11 3.10
CA GLU A 138 -18.13 -24.64 4.40
C GLU A 138 -19.40 -25.49 4.32
N GLU A 139 -20.37 -25.13 3.46
CA GLU A 139 -21.57 -25.93 3.22
C GLU A 139 -21.25 -27.23 2.49
N GLU A 140 -20.40 -27.20 1.46
CA GLU A 140 -19.91 -28.40 0.77
C GLU A 140 -19.11 -29.31 1.71
N GLU A 141 -18.28 -28.76 2.60
CA GLU A 141 -17.57 -29.54 3.62
C GLU A 141 -18.52 -30.16 4.65
N ARG A 142 -19.56 -29.43 5.09
CA ARG A 142 -20.57 -30.00 5.99
C ARG A 142 -21.38 -31.10 5.31
N ALA A 143 -21.73 -30.93 4.03
CA ALA A 143 -22.39 -31.96 3.23
C ALA A 143 -21.50 -33.20 3.05
N ALA A 144 -20.21 -33.02 2.73
CA ALA A 144 -19.25 -34.11 2.59
C ALA A 144 -19.04 -34.85 3.92
N LYS A 145 -18.96 -34.14 5.05
CA LYS A 145 -18.87 -34.76 6.39
C LYS A 145 -20.14 -35.54 6.74
N ALA A 146 -21.32 -35.01 6.42
CA ALA A 146 -22.60 -35.69 6.63
C ALA A 146 -22.71 -36.97 5.75
N GLU A 147 -22.29 -36.90 4.49
CA GLU A 147 -22.28 -38.06 3.59
C GLU A 147 -21.26 -39.11 4.05
N ALA A 148 -20.07 -38.69 4.49
CA ALA A 148 -19.07 -39.59 5.05
C ALA A 148 -19.58 -40.28 6.33
N ALA A 149 -20.22 -39.54 7.23
CA ALA A 149 -20.83 -40.11 8.44
C ALA A 149 -21.97 -41.10 8.10
N ALA A 150 -22.81 -40.78 7.10
CA ALA A 150 -23.86 -41.68 6.63
C ALA A 150 -23.29 -42.98 6.01
N LYS A 151 -22.20 -42.89 5.25
CA LYS A 151 -21.50 -44.06 4.69
C LYS A 151 -20.88 -44.93 5.78
N VAL A 152 -20.28 -44.32 6.80
CA VAL A 152 -19.73 -45.06 7.96
C VAL A 152 -20.84 -45.75 8.73
N ALA A 153 -21.94 -45.06 9.05
CA ALA A 153 -23.10 -45.64 9.73
C ALA A 153 -23.73 -46.79 8.92
N ALA A 154 -23.87 -46.64 7.60
CA ALA A 154 -24.37 -47.70 6.72
C ALA A 154 -23.42 -48.91 6.65
N ALA A 155 -22.11 -48.69 6.67
CA ALA A 155 -21.12 -49.77 6.72
C ALA A 155 -21.14 -50.50 8.07
N GLU A 156 -21.34 -49.80 9.18
CA GLU A 156 -21.50 -50.41 10.51
C GLU A 156 -22.80 -51.21 10.63
N ALA A 157 -23.91 -50.69 10.10
CA ALA A 157 -25.18 -51.42 10.05
C ALA A 157 -25.06 -52.72 9.23
N ARG A 158 -24.38 -52.69 8.08
CA ARG A 158 -24.09 -53.91 7.29
C ARG A 158 -23.19 -54.89 8.03
N LYS A 159 -22.17 -54.42 8.75
CA LYS A 159 -21.32 -55.28 9.59
C LYS A 159 -22.13 -55.93 10.73
N ALA A 160 -23.04 -55.19 11.36
CA ALA A 160 -23.90 -55.71 12.42
C ALA A 160 -24.88 -56.78 11.90
N ASP A 161 -25.46 -56.58 10.71
CA ASP A 161 -26.37 -57.55 10.07
C ASP A 161 -25.63 -58.86 9.67
N VAL A 162 -24.43 -58.74 9.11
CA VAL A 162 -23.59 -59.92 8.77
C VAL A 162 -23.15 -60.69 10.03
N LEU A 163 -22.89 -60.00 11.15
CA LEU A 163 -22.56 -60.65 12.42
C LEU A 163 -23.80 -61.27 13.10
N GLY A 164 -24.98 -60.66 12.96
CA GLY A 164 -26.24 -61.19 13.50
C GLY A 164 -26.77 -62.42 12.76
N THR A 165 -26.53 -62.51 11.45
CA THR A 165 -26.93 -63.66 10.62
C THR A 165 -25.98 -64.86 10.73
N ARG A 166 -24.72 -64.67 11.15
CA ARG A 166 -23.75 -65.75 11.37
C ARG A 166 -23.97 -66.56 12.66
N ALA A 167 -24.72 -66.03 13.63
CA ALA A 167 -25.05 -66.74 14.87
C ALA A 167 -26.12 -67.83 14.71
N ARG A 168 -26.70 -68.03 13.51
CA ARG A 168 -27.83 -68.95 13.28
C ARG A 168 -27.57 -70.08 12.28
N SER A 169 -26.31 -70.40 11.99
CA SER A 169 -25.94 -71.57 11.18
C SER A 169 -25.01 -72.51 11.96
N THR A 170 -25.59 -73.29 12.88
CA THR A 170 -24.93 -74.47 13.47
C THR A 170 -25.39 -75.73 12.73
N THR A 171 -24.67 -76.11 11.68
CA THR A 171 -24.65 -77.50 11.16
C THR A 171 -23.32 -77.72 10.43
N PRO A 172 -22.49 -78.71 10.81
CA PRO A 172 -21.21 -78.98 10.16
C PRO A 172 -21.36 -79.99 9.01
N PRO A 173 -20.47 -79.93 8.01
CA PRO A 173 -19.72 -81.14 7.62
C PRO A 173 -18.22 -80.87 7.35
N PRO A 174 -17.38 -81.93 7.18
CA PRO A 174 -15.99 -81.93 7.64
C PRO A 174 -14.91 -81.69 6.57
N ALA A 175 -13.76 -81.25 7.09
CA ALA A 175 -12.34 -81.49 6.73
C ALA A 175 -11.91 -81.79 5.27
N ALA A 176 -10.95 -80.98 4.76
CA ALA A 176 -9.63 -81.46 4.33
C ALA A 176 -8.63 -80.32 3.97
N ALA A 177 -7.40 -80.47 4.49
CA ALA A 177 -6.08 -80.14 3.94
C ALA A 177 -5.66 -78.69 3.57
N LYS A 178 -4.65 -78.19 4.29
CA LYS A 178 -3.53 -77.32 3.84
C LYS A 178 -2.26 -78.21 3.64
N PRO A 179 -1.03 -77.74 3.25
CA PRO A 179 -0.52 -76.37 3.04
C PRO A 179 0.50 -76.15 1.88
N ALA A 180 0.95 -74.88 1.73
CA ALA A 180 2.28 -74.35 1.31
C ALA A 180 2.07 -73.15 0.35
N GLU A 181 2.25 -71.87 0.68
CA GLU A 181 3.41 -71.11 1.23
C GLU A 181 4.64 -71.13 0.32
N ARG A 182 4.90 -70.00 -0.35
CA ARG A 182 6.20 -69.67 -0.97
C ARG A 182 6.57 -68.23 -0.62
N ALA A 183 7.68 -68.13 0.10
CA ALA A 183 8.32 -66.91 0.57
C ALA A 183 9.19 -66.24 -0.52
N ALA A 184 9.38 -64.93 -0.39
CA ALA A 184 10.55 -64.19 -0.86
C ALA A 184 11.77 -64.53 0.03
N PRO A 185 13.05 -64.36 -0.39
CA PRO A 185 13.67 -63.02 -0.38
C PRO A 185 14.85 -62.82 -1.38
N GLY A 186 15.44 -61.62 -1.43
CA GLY A 186 16.88 -61.45 -1.70
C GLY A 186 17.30 -60.31 -2.64
N THR A 187 17.80 -59.21 -2.06
CA THR A 187 18.80 -58.29 -2.65
C THR A 187 20.23 -58.84 -2.46
N PRO A 188 21.21 -58.44 -3.29
CA PRO A 188 22.35 -57.73 -2.71
C PRO A 188 22.91 -56.57 -3.57
N ALA A 189 23.60 -55.66 -2.88
CA ALA A 189 24.39 -54.56 -3.40
C ALA A 189 25.86 -54.96 -3.65
N SER A 190 26.56 -54.23 -4.53
CA SER A 190 28.04 -54.08 -4.60
C SER A 190 28.33 -52.79 -5.39
N ALA A 191 28.94 -51.76 -4.76
CA ALA A 191 30.38 -51.43 -4.74
C ALA A 191 30.83 -50.68 -6.02
N GLU A 192 30.95 -49.35 -5.97
CA GLU A 192 32.20 -48.60 -5.74
C GLU A 192 33.22 -48.74 -6.88
N ASP A 193 33.45 -47.63 -7.60
CA ASP A 193 34.76 -47.34 -8.18
C ASP A 193 35.02 -45.84 -8.14
N ALA A 194 36.01 -45.47 -7.34
CA ALA A 194 36.63 -44.16 -7.28
C ALA A 194 37.97 -44.24 -8.00
N ARG A 195 38.30 -43.25 -8.85
CA ARG A 195 39.66 -42.73 -9.07
C ARG A 195 39.65 -41.56 -10.07
N GLY A 196 40.02 -40.37 -9.58
CA GLY A 196 40.61 -39.30 -10.40
C GLY A 196 42.05 -39.65 -10.83
N PRO A 197 42.74 -38.78 -11.59
CA PRO A 197 43.47 -37.66 -10.96
C PRO A 197 43.41 -36.35 -11.77
N ALA A 198 43.25 -35.19 -11.14
CA ALA A 198 44.29 -34.28 -10.66
C ALA A 198 45.18 -33.63 -11.75
N SER A 199 45.01 -32.31 -11.92
CA SER A 199 46.11 -31.38 -12.21
C SER A 199 45.84 -30.02 -11.55
N ALA A 200 46.89 -29.50 -10.91
CA ALA A 200 46.94 -28.41 -9.95
C ALA A 200 47.32 -27.07 -10.64
N LYS A 201 46.65 -25.95 -10.31
CA LYS A 201 47.12 -24.76 -9.54
C LYS A 201 48.15 -23.83 -10.24
N PRO A 202 48.41 -22.58 -9.77
CA PRO A 202 47.54 -21.51 -9.22
C PRO A 202 47.94 -20.06 -9.69
N GLY A 203 47.20 -19.01 -9.27
CA GLY A 203 47.76 -17.63 -9.18
C GLY A 203 46.75 -16.47 -9.15
N LEU A 204 46.69 -15.72 -8.03
CA LEU A 204 46.12 -14.36 -7.86
C LEU A 204 47.28 -13.32 -7.88
N PRO A 205 47.12 -11.96 -7.95
CA PRO A 205 45.96 -11.10 -7.59
C PRO A 205 45.63 -9.90 -8.56
N THR A 206 44.55 -9.16 -8.27
CA THR A 206 44.04 -7.90 -8.91
C THR A 206 45.03 -6.70 -8.81
N PRO A 207 45.01 -5.58 -9.60
CA PRO A 207 43.84 -4.66 -9.80
C PRO A 207 43.74 -3.71 -11.04
N ARG A 208 42.52 -3.16 -11.26
CA ARG A 208 42.12 -1.82 -11.81
C ARG A 208 42.36 -1.42 -13.30
N LYS A 209 41.24 -0.99 -13.91
CA LYS A 209 40.96 0.17 -14.82
C LYS A 209 40.54 -0.09 -16.28
N THR A 210 39.40 0.55 -16.59
CA THR A 210 38.82 1.03 -17.87
C THR A 210 38.36 0.01 -18.92
N ASP A 211 37.06 -0.31 -18.90
CA ASP A 211 36.33 -0.78 -20.09
C ASP A 211 35.13 0.15 -20.33
N ARG A 212 35.25 1.05 -21.32
CA ARG A 212 34.20 1.95 -21.82
C ARG A 212 34.05 1.82 -23.34
N GLU A 213 34.37 0.67 -23.92
CA GLU A 213 34.32 0.54 -25.40
C GLU A 213 33.71 -0.78 -25.90
N LYS A 214 32.83 -1.41 -25.11
CA LYS A 214 32.22 -2.70 -25.46
C LYS A 214 30.70 -2.75 -25.56
N ASP A 215 30.00 -1.62 -25.49
CA ASP A 215 28.52 -1.59 -25.55
C ASP A 215 27.92 -1.46 -26.97
N ASP A 216 28.69 -1.08 -28.00
CA ASP A 216 28.09 -0.79 -29.33
C ASP A 216 28.00 -1.97 -30.31
N ARG A 217 28.41 -3.19 -29.90
CA ARG A 217 28.37 -4.39 -30.77
C ARG A 217 27.41 -5.50 -30.32
N ALA A 218 26.80 -5.39 -29.14
CA ALA A 218 25.86 -6.40 -28.65
C ALA A 218 24.43 -6.25 -29.21
N ASP A 219 24.07 -5.09 -29.76
CA ASP A 219 22.66 -4.76 -30.09
C ASP A 219 22.20 -5.14 -31.52
N ARG A 220 23.09 -5.73 -32.34
CA ARG A 220 22.76 -6.09 -33.74
C ARG A 220 22.56 -7.59 -34.02
N GLY A 221 22.74 -8.46 -33.03
CA GLY A 221 22.68 -9.92 -33.21
C GLY A 221 21.36 -10.62 -32.89
N ALA A 222 20.47 -10.01 -32.10
CA ALA A 222 19.33 -10.72 -31.48
C ALA A 222 18.01 -10.70 -32.28
N LYS A 223 18.03 -10.48 -33.60
CA LYS A 223 16.82 -10.26 -34.44
C LYS A 223 16.57 -11.31 -35.53
N ARG A 224 17.03 -12.55 -35.38
CA ARG A 224 16.68 -13.65 -36.30
C ARG A 224 16.30 -14.91 -35.51
N GLY A 225 15.08 -14.93 -34.97
CA GLY A 225 14.52 -16.11 -34.28
C GLY A 225 13.33 -15.82 -33.38
N THR A 226 13.20 -14.60 -32.85
CA THR A 226 12.19 -14.24 -31.84
C THR A 226 10.95 -13.55 -32.44
N GLY A 227 10.53 -13.96 -33.64
CA GLY A 227 9.42 -13.29 -34.37
C GLY A 227 8.03 -13.61 -33.81
N ASP A 228 7.89 -14.79 -33.19
CA ASP A 228 6.61 -15.34 -32.74
C ASP A 228 6.47 -15.28 -31.20
N GLU A 229 7.59 -15.40 -30.49
CA GLU A 229 7.66 -15.33 -29.02
C GLU A 229 7.38 -13.92 -28.48
N GLY A 230 7.70 -12.87 -29.25
CA GLY A 230 7.42 -11.48 -28.84
C GLY A 230 5.92 -11.17 -28.75
N ARG A 231 5.09 -11.85 -29.56
CA ARG A 231 3.63 -11.70 -29.58
C ARG A 231 2.96 -12.56 -28.50
N ARG A 232 3.56 -13.70 -28.16
CA ARG A 232 3.05 -14.64 -27.14
C ARG A 232 3.50 -14.28 -25.73
N SER A 233 4.72 -13.76 -25.57
CA SER A 233 5.31 -13.39 -24.27
C SER A 233 4.66 -12.19 -23.55
N GLY A 234 3.57 -11.63 -24.09
CA GLY A 234 2.70 -10.68 -23.42
C GLY A 234 1.45 -11.32 -22.80
N LYS A 235 1.07 -12.52 -23.25
CA LYS A 235 -0.08 -13.26 -22.74
C LYS A 235 0.42 -14.26 -21.71
N LEU A 236 -0.20 -14.29 -20.53
CA LEU A 236 0.08 -15.32 -19.54
C LEU A 236 -0.51 -16.63 -20.07
N THR A 237 0.33 -17.47 -20.66
CA THR A 237 -0.12 -18.78 -21.12
C THR A 237 0.09 -19.81 -20.01
N LEU A 238 -0.78 -20.83 -19.95
CA LEU A 238 -0.65 -21.95 -19.00
C LEU A 238 0.72 -22.64 -19.13
N SER A 239 1.27 -22.67 -20.35
CA SER A 239 2.62 -23.16 -20.64
C SER A 239 3.71 -22.32 -19.97
N ASP A 240 3.57 -20.99 -19.92
CA ASP A 240 4.53 -20.11 -19.22
C ASP A 240 4.51 -20.33 -17.69
N ALA A 241 3.37 -20.73 -17.12
CA ALA A 241 3.25 -21.02 -15.70
C ALA A 241 3.82 -22.40 -15.32
N ILE A 242 3.78 -23.37 -16.24
CA ILE A 242 4.22 -24.75 -16.02
C ILE A 242 5.70 -24.95 -16.38
N SER A 243 6.23 -24.19 -17.34
CA SER A 243 7.64 -24.30 -17.77
C SER A 243 8.63 -23.45 -16.95
N ASP A 244 8.17 -22.67 -15.97
CA ASP A 244 8.98 -21.72 -15.16
C ASP A 244 9.50 -22.30 -13.82
N GLU A 245 9.64 -23.63 -13.74
CA GLU A 245 10.23 -24.39 -12.61
C GLU A 245 11.76 -24.14 -12.45
N GLY A 246 12.31 -23.15 -13.15
CA GLY A 246 13.74 -22.82 -13.28
C GLY A 246 14.15 -21.51 -12.58
N GLY A 247 13.70 -21.28 -11.35
CA GLY A 247 14.36 -20.42 -10.35
C GLY A 247 14.50 -18.91 -10.62
N ARG A 248 14.04 -18.36 -11.75
CA ARG A 248 14.06 -16.91 -12.03
C ARG A 248 12.72 -16.42 -12.55
N GLN A 249 11.69 -16.60 -11.74
CA GLN A 249 10.35 -16.11 -12.04
C GLN A 249 10.36 -14.58 -12.21
N ARG A 250 9.72 -14.08 -13.26
CA ARG A 250 9.51 -12.65 -13.44
C ARG A 250 8.39 -12.20 -12.49
N SER A 251 8.64 -11.17 -11.68
CA SER A 251 7.62 -10.67 -10.75
C SER A 251 6.33 -10.27 -11.48
N MET A 252 5.16 -10.55 -10.89
CA MET A 252 3.85 -10.22 -11.46
C MET A 252 3.74 -8.74 -11.86
N ALA A 253 4.39 -7.85 -11.11
CA ALA A 253 4.46 -6.42 -11.43
C ALA A 253 5.25 -6.14 -12.72
N ALA A 254 6.36 -6.85 -12.96
CA ALA A 254 7.12 -6.71 -14.20
C ALA A 254 6.32 -7.20 -15.42
N ILE A 255 5.56 -8.29 -15.25
CA ILE A 255 4.69 -8.84 -16.31
C ILE A 255 3.56 -7.84 -16.64
N LYS A 256 2.89 -7.28 -15.63
CA LYS A 256 1.83 -6.27 -15.81
C LYS A 256 2.34 -5.00 -16.52
N ARG A 257 3.51 -4.49 -16.12
CA ARG A 257 4.15 -3.33 -16.80
C ARG A 257 4.48 -3.63 -18.26
N LYS A 258 4.92 -4.85 -18.58
CA LYS A 258 5.19 -5.27 -19.95
C LYS A 258 3.91 -5.32 -20.79
N GLN A 259 2.80 -5.82 -20.22
CA GLN A 259 1.50 -5.84 -20.86
C GLN A 259 0.95 -4.42 -21.09
N GLU A 260 1.07 -3.54 -20.11
CA GLU A 260 0.65 -2.15 -20.22
C GLU A 260 1.46 -1.40 -21.28
N LYS A 261 2.78 -1.56 -21.28
CA LYS A 261 3.64 -0.98 -22.33
C LYS A 261 3.30 -1.51 -23.72
N ALA A 262 2.94 -2.79 -23.84
CA ALA A 262 2.48 -3.38 -25.09
C ALA A 262 1.12 -2.81 -25.54
N ARG A 263 0.18 -2.59 -24.60
CA ARG A 263 -1.11 -1.92 -24.87
C ARG A 263 -0.91 -0.47 -25.28
N GLN A 264 -0.08 0.29 -24.56
CA GLN A 264 0.25 1.68 -24.90
C GLN A 264 0.86 1.77 -26.30
N LYS A 265 1.83 0.89 -26.62
CA LYS A 265 2.42 0.83 -27.96
C LYS A 265 1.42 0.43 -29.06
N ALA A 266 0.38 -0.31 -28.72
CA ALA A 266 -0.69 -0.67 -29.66
C ALA A 266 -1.74 0.45 -29.82
N LEU A 267 -1.85 1.35 -28.84
CA LEU A 267 -2.79 2.47 -28.84
C LEU A 267 -2.20 3.76 -29.43
N GLY A 268 -0.87 3.89 -29.49
CA GLY A 268 -0.16 5.06 -30.03
C GLY A 268 0.84 5.61 -29.02
#